data_AF-R2T2X2-F1
#
_entry.id   AF-R2T2X2-F1
#
_cell.length_a   1.000
_cell.length_b   1.000
_cell.length_c   1.000
_cell.angle_alpha   90.00
_cell.angle_beta   90.00
_cell.angle_gamma   90.00
#
_symmetry.space_group_name_H-M   'P 1'
#
loop_
_entity.id
_entity.type
_entity.pdbx_description
1 polymer ?
#
loop_
_entity_poly.entity_id
_entity_poly.type
_entity_poly.pdbx_seq_one_letter_code
_entity_poly.pdbx_strand_id
1 'polypeptide(L)'
;MSENLEIEFKTLLSIEEFSHTVDYFQLKEEQFFTQSNYYFDSADFQLKEKHIGLRVRILSNNAEITLKIPEKVGLLEISDALSIEEARQIVESTTLPGSGNVYNKLTILGIDKNDLRLIGNLTTKRAEIKLPQGLLALDESWYNEQHDFELELEVDDVVNGKKDFLALLNTLNIKESPSPNKIQRMMQSSKEKD
;
A
#
# COMPACT_ATOMS: atom_id res chain seq x y z
N MET A 1 -2.94 -15.42 12.10
CA MET A 1 -3.82 -14.88 11.06
C MET A 1 -4.27 -13.50 11.51
N SER A 2 -3.66 -12.45 11.00
CA SER A 2 -4.27 -11.12 11.03
C SER A 2 -4.98 -10.95 9.69
N GLU A 3 -6.28 -11.28 9.67
CA GLU A 3 -7.18 -10.93 8.58
C GLU A 3 -7.85 -9.61 8.97
N ASN A 4 -7.77 -8.61 8.09
CA ASN A 4 -8.40 -7.31 8.30
C ASN A 4 -9.17 -6.90 7.05
N LEU A 5 -10.36 -6.33 7.21
CA LEU A 5 -11.08 -5.70 6.12
C LEU A 5 -10.71 -4.20 6.09
N GLU A 6 -9.91 -3.81 5.11
CA GLU A 6 -9.47 -2.43 4.92
C GLU A 6 -10.48 -1.70 4.02
N ILE A 7 -11.03 -0.60 4.52
CA ILE A 7 -11.80 0.35 3.71
C ILE A 7 -11.01 1.65 3.72
N GLU A 8 -10.52 2.06 2.55
CA GLU A 8 -9.73 3.27 2.39
C GLU A 8 -10.30 4.18 1.30
N PHE A 9 -10.17 5.48 1.51
CA PHE A 9 -10.35 6.50 0.47
C PHE A 9 -9.03 7.23 0.26
N LYS A 10 -8.71 7.56 -0.99
CA LYS A 10 -7.41 8.13 -1.34
C LYS A 10 -7.47 9.12 -2.48
N THR A 11 -6.55 10.08 -2.44
CA THR A 11 -6.36 11.08 -3.49
C THR A 11 -4.87 11.36 -3.67
N LEU A 12 -4.45 11.53 -4.93
CA LEU A 12 -3.14 12.12 -5.20
C LEU A 12 -3.15 13.59 -4.81
N LEU A 13 -1.98 14.07 -4.41
CA LEU A 13 -1.72 15.46 -4.02
C LEU A 13 -0.65 16.08 -4.91
N SER A 14 -0.75 17.39 -5.11
CA SER A 14 0.43 18.18 -5.51
C SER A 14 1.40 18.33 -4.33
N ILE A 15 2.63 18.77 -4.60
CA ILE A 15 3.60 19.06 -3.54
C ILE A 15 3.10 20.18 -2.62
N GLU A 16 2.39 21.18 -3.15
CA GLU A 16 1.80 22.25 -2.36
C GLU A 16 0.68 21.76 -1.45
N GLU A 17 -0.20 20.87 -1.94
CA GLU A 17 -1.26 20.26 -1.13
C GLU A 17 -0.66 19.35 -0.04
N PHE A 18 0.40 18.61 -0.35
CA PHE A 18 1.13 17.81 0.64
C PHE A 18 1.76 18.69 1.72
N SER A 19 2.52 19.73 1.35
CA SER A 19 3.11 20.66 2.31
C SER A 19 2.06 21.37 3.15
N HIS A 20 0.95 21.80 2.55
CA HIS A 20 -0.17 22.39 3.28
C HIS A 20 -0.76 21.42 4.31
N THR A 21 -0.89 20.14 3.96
CA THR A 21 -1.41 19.11 4.87
C THR A 21 -0.45 18.86 6.04
N VAL A 22 0.86 18.81 5.77
CA VAL A 22 1.90 18.75 6.81
C VAL A 22 1.77 19.91 7.80
N ASP A 23 1.64 21.13 7.28
CA ASP A 23 1.51 22.34 8.10
C ASP A 23 0.21 22.36 8.90
N TYR A 24 -0.92 21.99 8.27
CA TYR A 24 -2.24 21.97 8.91
C TYR A 24 -2.27 21.06 10.14
N PHE A 25 -1.70 19.87 10.01
CA PHE A 25 -1.62 18.90 11.11
C PHE A 25 -0.39 19.08 12.01
N GLN A 26 0.46 20.08 11.71
CA GLN A 26 1.71 20.35 12.44
C GLN A 26 2.61 19.11 12.52
N LEU A 27 2.64 18.33 11.45
CA LEU A 27 3.46 17.13 11.37
C LEU A 27 4.93 17.50 11.40
N LYS A 28 5.67 16.84 12.29
CA LYS A 28 7.13 16.98 12.38
C LYS A 28 7.82 15.85 11.66
N GLU A 29 9.07 16.09 11.26
CA GLU A 29 9.90 15.12 10.55
C GLU A 29 10.03 13.79 11.32
N GLU A 30 10.09 13.84 12.66
CA GLU A 30 10.22 12.62 13.49
C GLU A 30 8.96 11.75 13.52
N GLN A 31 7.83 12.26 13.05
CA GLN A 31 6.58 11.50 12.91
C GLN A 31 6.52 10.72 11.60
N PHE A 32 7.42 11.01 10.65
CA PHE A 32 7.52 10.24 9.43
C PHE A 32 8.39 9.01 9.63
N PHE A 33 7.95 7.89 9.06
CA PHE A 33 8.73 6.67 8.96
C PHE A 33 8.84 6.22 7.51
N THR A 34 9.90 5.48 7.20
CA THR A 34 10.12 4.96 5.85
C THR A 34 9.74 3.49 5.79
N GLN A 35 9.05 3.12 4.72
CA GLN A 35 8.70 1.75 4.38
C GLN A 35 9.08 1.46 2.92
N SER A 36 9.68 0.29 2.67
CA SER A 36 9.94 -0.21 1.32
C SER A 36 9.01 -1.38 1.03
N ASN A 37 8.22 -1.26 -0.03
CA ASN A 37 7.27 -2.27 -0.48
C ASN A 37 7.84 -2.96 -1.72
N TYR A 38 8.01 -4.27 -1.66
CA TYR A 38 8.49 -5.13 -2.75
C TYR A 38 7.31 -5.95 -3.28
N TYR A 39 6.93 -5.74 -4.53
CA TYR A 39 5.72 -6.33 -5.10
C TYR A 39 6.04 -7.58 -5.92
N PHE A 40 5.15 -8.57 -5.83
CA PHE A 40 5.29 -9.84 -6.51
C PHE A 40 4.07 -10.10 -7.39
N ASP A 41 4.29 -10.70 -8.56
CA ASP A 41 3.26 -11.21 -9.46
C ASP A 41 3.86 -12.33 -10.34
N SER A 42 3.02 -13.07 -11.04
CA SER A 42 3.49 -14.08 -12.00
C SER A 42 3.97 -13.44 -13.30
N ALA A 43 4.67 -14.21 -14.14
CA ALA A 43 5.13 -13.72 -15.44
C ALA A 43 3.99 -13.27 -16.37
N ASP A 44 2.83 -13.92 -16.25
CA ASP A 44 1.57 -13.64 -16.95
C ASP A 44 0.60 -12.74 -16.15
N PHE A 45 1.02 -12.18 -15.01
CA PHE A 45 0.25 -11.23 -14.19
C PHE A 45 -1.07 -11.77 -13.60
N GLN A 46 -1.07 -13.02 -13.13
CA GLN A 46 -2.24 -13.69 -12.55
C GLN A 46 -2.84 -12.96 -11.34
N LEU A 47 -2.01 -12.36 -10.47
CA LEU A 47 -2.52 -11.61 -9.32
C LEU A 47 -3.22 -10.34 -9.80
N LYS A 48 -2.60 -9.59 -10.71
CA LYS A 48 -3.20 -8.41 -11.31
C LYS A 48 -4.52 -8.71 -12.03
N GLU A 49 -4.63 -9.81 -12.79
CA GLU A 49 -5.88 -10.22 -13.45
C GLU A 49 -7.01 -10.47 -12.45
N LYS A 50 -6.67 -10.92 -11.24
CA LYS A 50 -7.60 -11.10 -10.11
C LYS A 50 -7.73 -9.85 -9.24
N HIS A 51 -7.08 -8.74 -9.61
CA HIS A 51 -6.99 -7.50 -8.81
C HIS A 51 -6.38 -7.70 -7.40
N ILE A 52 -5.56 -8.73 -7.23
CA ILE A 52 -4.88 -9.05 -5.97
C ILE A 52 -3.52 -8.35 -5.92
N GLY A 53 -3.17 -7.80 -4.77
CA GLY A 53 -1.83 -7.26 -4.50
C GLY A 53 -1.07 -8.18 -3.56
N LEU A 54 0.18 -8.51 -3.89
CA LEU A 54 1.10 -9.20 -2.97
C LEU A 54 2.35 -8.34 -2.79
N ARG A 55 2.71 -8.09 -1.52
CA ARG A 55 3.95 -7.39 -1.19
C ARG A 55 4.68 -7.99 -0.01
N VAL A 56 5.99 -7.83 0.01
CA VAL A 56 6.80 -7.83 1.21
C VAL A 56 7.10 -6.38 1.57
N ARG A 57 6.76 -5.96 2.78
CA ARG A 57 7.05 -4.62 3.30
C ARG A 57 8.17 -4.72 4.33
N ILE A 58 9.18 -3.86 4.20
CA ILE A 58 10.26 -3.70 5.17
C ILE A 58 10.18 -2.30 5.75
N LEU A 59 10.12 -2.21 7.07
CA LEU A 59 10.27 -0.98 7.84
C LEU A 59 11.57 -1.04 8.66
N SER A 60 11.86 0.01 9.44
CA SER A 60 13.10 0.07 10.23
C SER A 60 13.28 -1.07 11.23
N ASN A 61 12.18 -1.52 11.87
CA ASN A 61 12.23 -2.43 13.01
C ASN A 61 11.41 -3.72 12.83
N ASN A 62 10.65 -3.83 11.74
CA ASN A 62 9.81 -4.99 11.44
C ASN A 62 9.64 -5.14 9.92
N ALA A 63 9.16 -6.31 9.53
CA ALA A 63 8.78 -6.59 8.17
C ALA A 63 7.52 -7.46 8.15
N GLU A 64 6.83 -7.49 7.02
CA GLU A 64 5.64 -8.29 6.82
C GLU A 64 5.50 -8.70 5.36
N ILE A 65 4.80 -9.81 5.13
CA ILE A 65 4.25 -10.15 3.83
C ILE A 65 2.74 -10.00 3.90
N THR A 66 2.15 -9.32 2.91
CA THR A 66 0.72 -8.99 2.88
C THR A 66 0.13 -9.33 1.52
N LEU A 67 -0.99 -10.02 1.55
CA LEU A 67 -1.85 -10.28 0.40
C LEU A 67 -3.14 -9.43 0.56
N LYS A 68 -3.38 -8.52 -0.38
CA LYS A 68 -4.60 -7.70 -0.47
C LYS A 68 -5.52 -8.30 -1.54
N ILE A 69 -6.74 -8.66 -1.15
CA ILE A 69 -7.73 -9.31 -2.02
C ILE A 69 -8.99 -8.42 -2.09
N PRO A 70 -9.51 -8.10 -3.27
CA PRO A 70 -10.75 -7.35 -3.39
C PRO A 70 -11.93 -8.09 -2.78
N GLU A 71 -12.73 -7.37 -1.99
CA GLU A 71 -14.00 -7.84 -1.46
C GLU A 71 -15.16 -6.98 -1.99
N LYS A 72 -16.40 -7.35 -1.66
CA LYS A 72 -17.59 -6.52 -2.02
C LYS A 72 -17.49 -5.09 -1.49
N VAL A 73 -16.83 -4.94 -0.34
CA VAL A 73 -16.58 -3.69 0.36
C VAL A 73 -15.13 -3.75 0.81
N GLY A 74 -14.29 -2.82 0.32
CA GLY A 74 -12.89 -2.73 0.72
C GLY A 74 -12.00 -3.86 0.19
N LEU A 75 -10.90 -4.08 0.89
CA LEU A 75 -9.87 -5.09 0.61
C LEU A 75 -9.71 -6.00 1.82
N LEU A 76 -9.76 -7.31 1.63
CA LEU A 76 -9.29 -8.27 2.63
C LEU A 76 -7.77 -8.29 2.61
N GLU A 77 -7.16 -7.86 3.71
CA GLU A 77 -5.73 -7.99 3.96
C GLU A 77 -5.43 -9.23 4.78
N ILE A 78 -4.50 -10.05 4.30
CA ILE A 78 -3.93 -11.17 5.03
C ILE A 78 -2.44 -10.91 5.18
N SER A 79 -1.99 -10.76 6.43
CA SER A 79 -0.58 -10.48 6.74
C SER A 79 0.06 -11.57 7.59
N ASP A 80 1.34 -11.82 7.32
CA ASP A 80 2.24 -12.57 8.19
C ASP A 80 3.44 -11.69 8.55
N ALA A 81 3.79 -11.64 9.84
CA ALA A 81 4.99 -10.97 10.30
C ALA A 81 6.23 -11.71 9.81
N LEU A 82 7.26 -10.96 9.43
CA LEU A 82 8.58 -11.45 9.05
C LEU A 82 9.63 -10.77 9.91
N SER A 83 10.73 -11.46 10.20
CA SER A 83 11.97 -10.78 10.57
C SER A 83 12.49 -9.97 9.37
N ILE A 84 13.30 -8.95 9.66
CA ILE A 84 13.94 -8.14 8.62
C ILE A 84 14.86 -9.03 7.76
N GLU A 85 15.54 -10.00 8.38
CA GLU A 85 16.41 -10.95 7.71
C GLU A 85 15.62 -11.85 6.74
N GLU A 86 14.48 -12.41 7.16
CA GLU A 86 13.60 -13.20 6.29
C GLU A 86 13.08 -12.37 5.11
N ALA A 87 12.63 -11.14 5.37
CA ALA A 87 12.13 -10.26 4.33
C ALA A 87 13.21 -9.93 3.29
N ARG A 88 14.44 -9.63 3.74
CA ARG A 88 15.59 -9.41 2.84
C ARG A 88 15.92 -10.66 2.04
N GLN A 89 15.93 -11.84 2.66
CA GLN A 89 16.16 -13.10 1.96
C GLN A 89 15.10 -13.36 0.90
N ILE A 90 13.81 -13.09 1.17
CA ILE A 90 12.74 -13.23 0.19
C ILE A 90 12.96 -12.28 -1.00
N VAL A 91 13.35 -11.04 -0.74
CA VAL A 91 13.61 -10.04 -1.80
C VAL A 91 14.83 -10.43 -2.65
N GLU A 92 15.93 -10.84 -2.01
CA GLU A 92 17.18 -11.22 -2.69
C GLU A 92 17.04 -12.51 -3.49
N SER A 93 16.40 -13.54 -2.92
CA SER A 93 16.20 -14.83 -3.57
C SER A 93 14.98 -14.88 -4.48
N THR A 94 14.11 -13.87 -4.41
CA THR A 94 12.78 -13.84 -5.03
C THR A 94 11.89 -15.04 -4.66
N THR A 95 12.20 -15.75 -3.58
CA THR A 95 11.50 -16.98 -3.16
C THR A 95 10.58 -16.69 -2.00
N LEU A 96 9.27 -16.92 -2.19
CA LEU A 96 8.26 -16.71 -1.16
C LEU A 96 8.23 -17.85 -0.12
N PRO A 97 7.76 -17.58 1.11
CA PRO A 97 7.58 -18.59 2.16
C PRO A 97 6.70 -19.76 1.70
N GLY A 98 7.03 -20.98 2.15
CA GLY A 98 6.25 -22.20 1.89
C GLY A 98 5.22 -22.54 2.98
N SER A 99 4.94 -21.59 3.87
CA SER A 99 4.02 -21.72 4.99
C SER A 99 3.54 -20.31 5.41
N GLY A 100 2.55 -20.24 6.30
CA GLY A 100 1.94 -18.98 6.73
C GLY A 100 0.56 -18.74 6.13
N ASN A 101 -0.13 -17.70 6.60
CA ASN A 101 -1.48 -17.37 6.17
C ASN A 101 -1.50 -16.92 4.70
N VAL A 102 -0.51 -16.13 4.27
CA VAL A 102 -0.37 -15.68 2.88
C VAL A 102 -0.17 -16.87 1.94
N TYR A 103 0.75 -17.79 2.27
CA TYR A 103 1.00 -18.99 1.47
C TYR A 103 -0.26 -19.88 1.35
N ASN A 104 -0.95 -20.10 2.47
CA ASN A 104 -2.19 -20.88 2.49
C ASN A 104 -3.26 -20.25 1.60
N LYS A 105 -3.40 -18.92 1.64
CA LYS A 105 -4.38 -18.22 0.81
C LYS A 105 -4.03 -18.27 -0.69
N LEU A 106 -2.75 -18.09 -1.05
CA LEU A 106 -2.29 -18.25 -2.43
C LEU A 106 -2.63 -19.66 -2.97
N THR A 107 -2.38 -20.69 -2.16
CA THR A 107 -2.71 -22.07 -2.50
C THR A 107 -4.21 -22.27 -2.73
N ILE A 108 -5.06 -21.70 -1.86
CA ILE A 108 -6.53 -21.75 -2.01
C ILE A 108 -6.99 -21.05 -3.31
N LEU A 109 -6.32 -19.97 -3.70
CA LEU A 109 -6.60 -19.23 -4.94
C LEU A 109 -6.07 -19.93 -6.19
N GLY A 110 -5.38 -21.07 -6.05
CA GLY A 110 -4.78 -21.83 -7.14
C GLY A 110 -3.53 -21.18 -7.72
N ILE A 111 -2.80 -20.42 -6.91
CA ILE A 111 -1.59 -19.70 -7.32
C ILE A 111 -0.38 -20.38 -6.69
N ASP A 112 0.52 -20.90 -7.54
CA ASP A 112 1.77 -21.46 -7.06
C ASP A 112 2.74 -20.32 -6.71
N LYS A 113 3.29 -20.37 -5.51
CA LYS A 113 4.30 -19.39 -5.07
C LYS A 113 5.54 -19.37 -5.95
N ASN A 114 5.86 -20.48 -6.64
CA ASN A 114 7.05 -20.60 -7.48
C ASN A 114 6.86 -19.91 -8.84
N ASP A 115 5.63 -19.57 -9.21
CA ASP A 115 5.33 -18.77 -10.41
C ASP A 115 5.47 -17.27 -10.16
N LEU A 116 5.51 -16.86 -8.89
CA LEU A 116 5.58 -15.47 -8.46
C LEU A 116 7.03 -14.98 -8.44
N ARG A 117 7.25 -13.81 -9.01
CA ARG A 117 8.55 -13.12 -9.07
C ARG A 117 8.43 -11.69 -8.58
N LEU A 118 9.55 -11.12 -8.15
CA LEU A 118 9.64 -9.70 -7.85
C LEU A 118 9.39 -8.90 -9.14
N ILE A 119 8.39 -8.01 -9.14
CA ILE A 119 8.05 -7.17 -10.30
C ILE A 119 8.44 -5.70 -10.12
N GLY A 120 8.80 -5.30 -8.90
CA GLY A 120 9.26 -3.95 -8.62
C GLY A 120 9.23 -3.62 -7.13
N ASN A 121 9.70 -2.44 -6.79
CA ASN A 121 9.65 -1.92 -5.43
C ASN A 121 9.30 -0.43 -5.42
N LEU A 122 8.74 0.00 -4.30
CA LEU A 122 8.32 1.38 -4.04
C LEU A 122 8.64 1.73 -2.59
N THR A 123 9.36 2.83 -2.40
CA THR A 123 9.66 3.37 -1.08
C THR A 123 8.68 4.49 -0.77
N THR A 124 8.11 4.49 0.43
CA THR A 124 7.23 5.55 0.90
C THR A 124 7.75 6.08 2.23
N LYS A 125 7.84 7.40 2.35
CA LYS A 125 7.92 8.12 3.61
C LYS A 125 6.49 8.47 4.03
N ARG A 126 6.05 7.93 5.15
CA ARG A 126 4.66 7.98 5.62
C ARG A 126 4.58 8.66 6.99
N ALA A 127 3.58 9.51 7.16
CA ALA A 127 3.09 9.92 8.47
C ALA A 127 1.65 9.43 8.67
N GLU A 128 1.30 9.05 9.89
CA GLU A 128 -0.05 8.58 10.24
C GLU A 128 -0.65 9.43 11.36
N ILE A 129 -1.94 9.75 11.23
CA ILE A 129 -2.68 10.57 12.19
C ILE A 129 -4.01 9.90 12.52
N LYS A 130 -4.24 9.59 13.80
CA LYS A 130 -5.54 9.12 14.24
C LYS A 130 -6.52 10.29 14.34
N LEU A 131 -7.56 10.26 13.51
CA LEU A 131 -8.67 11.21 13.51
C LEU A 131 -9.94 10.52 14.06
N PRO A 132 -10.95 11.29 14.51
CA PRO A 132 -12.23 10.72 14.94
C PRO A 132 -12.91 9.84 13.87
N GLN A 133 -12.75 10.21 12.59
CA GLN A 133 -13.34 9.51 11.46
C GLN A 133 -12.53 8.30 10.96
N GLY A 134 -11.26 8.15 11.33
CA GLY A 134 -10.38 7.18 10.69
C GLY A 134 -8.90 7.39 10.95
N LEU A 135 -8.06 6.60 10.29
CA LEU A 135 -6.61 6.77 10.26
C LEU A 135 -6.22 7.47 8.97
N LEU A 136 -5.68 8.68 9.08
CA LEU A 136 -5.12 9.40 7.93
C LEU A 136 -3.68 8.92 7.72
N ALA A 137 -3.33 8.59 6.49
CA ALA A 137 -1.96 8.35 6.04
C ALA A 137 -1.56 9.42 5.02
N LEU A 138 -0.43 10.08 5.25
CA LEU A 138 0.15 11.05 4.33
C LEU A 138 1.46 10.49 3.78
N ASP A 139 1.49 10.26 2.47
CA ASP A 139 2.52 9.49 1.80
C ASP A 139 3.28 10.31 0.79
N GLU A 140 4.61 10.27 0.89
CA GLU A 140 5.54 10.70 -0.14
C GLU A 140 6.23 9.43 -0.69
N SER A 141 6.06 9.14 -1.98
CA SER A 141 6.47 7.85 -2.56
C SER A 141 7.43 8.01 -3.73
N TRP A 142 8.41 7.12 -3.81
CA TRP A 142 9.40 7.00 -4.88
C TRP A 142 9.40 5.60 -5.47
N TYR A 143 9.36 5.53 -6.79
CA TYR A 143 9.40 4.28 -7.54
C TYR A 143 9.83 4.56 -8.97
N ASN A 144 10.67 3.70 -9.55
CA ASN A 144 11.29 3.96 -10.85
C ASN A 144 11.91 5.37 -10.88
N GLU A 145 11.55 6.22 -11.84
CA GLU A 145 11.94 7.64 -11.92
C GLU A 145 10.81 8.59 -11.50
N GLN A 146 9.80 8.06 -10.81
CA GLN A 146 8.62 8.81 -10.38
C GLN A 146 8.71 9.16 -8.90
N HIS A 147 8.09 10.28 -8.57
CA HIS A 147 7.94 10.81 -7.21
C HIS A 147 6.57 11.46 -7.10
N ASP A 148 5.77 11.03 -6.14
CA ASP A 148 4.42 11.57 -5.94
C ASP A 148 3.98 11.58 -4.47
N PHE A 149 2.82 12.19 -4.26
CA PHE A 149 2.24 12.44 -2.96
C PHE A 149 0.80 11.94 -2.92
N GLU A 150 0.39 11.37 -1.80
CA GLU A 150 -0.94 10.79 -1.63
C GLU A 150 -1.45 11.01 -0.20
N LEU A 151 -2.75 11.24 -0.08
CA LEU A 151 -3.49 11.21 1.19
C LEU A 151 -4.45 10.04 1.16
N GLU A 152 -4.37 9.19 2.18
CA GLU A 152 -5.26 8.06 2.42
C GLU A 152 -6.04 8.30 3.73
N LEU A 153 -7.29 7.86 3.79
CA LEU A 153 -8.08 7.78 5.01
C LEU A 153 -8.69 6.38 5.12
N GLU A 154 -8.17 5.59 6.05
CA GLU A 154 -8.75 4.31 6.46
C GLU A 154 -9.92 4.55 7.42
N VAL A 155 -11.03 3.86 7.18
CA VAL A 155 -12.30 4.02 7.87
C VAL A 155 -12.95 2.66 8.18
N ASP A 156 -13.86 2.62 9.14
CA ASP A 156 -14.59 1.39 9.48
C ASP A 156 -15.90 1.20 8.69
N ASP A 157 -16.45 2.29 8.12
CA ASP A 157 -17.72 2.30 7.40
C ASP A 157 -17.60 3.04 6.06
N VAL A 158 -18.02 2.40 4.98
CA VAL A 158 -17.91 2.96 3.61
C VAL A 158 -18.73 4.23 3.45
N VAL A 159 -19.96 4.24 3.98
CA VAL A 159 -20.94 5.30 3.66
C VAL A 159 -20.59 6.59 4.40
N ASN A 160 -20.32 6.51 5.70
CA ASN A 160 -19.87 7.64 6.49
C ASN A 160 -18.43 7.99 6.15
N GLY A 161 -17.58 6.99 5.92
CA GLY A 161 -16.18 7.21 5.58
C GLY A 161 -15.99 8.03 4.30
N LYS A 162 -16.81 7.83 3.25
CA LYS A 162 -16.72 8.69 2.05
C LYS A 162 -17.09 10.14 2.36
N LYS A 163 -18.09 10.36 3.22
CA LYS A 163 -18.50 11.72 3.64
C LYS A 163 -17.39 12.37 4.46
N ASP A 164 -16.80 11.63 5.38
CA ASP A 164 -15.73 12.12 6.24
C ASP A 164 -14.45 12.42 5.44
N PHE A 165 -14.13 11.58 4.44
CA PHE A 165 -13.05 11.84 3.50
C PHE A 165 -13.28 13.14 2.72
N LEU A 166 -14.47 13.33 2.16
CA LEU A 166 -14.81 14.57 1.43
C LEU A 166 -14.81 15.80 2.34
N ALA A 167 -15.27 15.66 3.59
CA ALA A 167 -15.21 16.75 4.58
C ALA A 167 -13.76 17.12 4.95
N LEU A 168 -12.89 16.12 5.09
CA LEU A 168 -11.46 16.31 5.30
C LEU A 168 -10.82 17.05 4.11
N LEU A 169 -11.06 16.61 2.87
CA LEU A 169 -10.53 17.29 1.68
C LEU A 169 -11.00 18.75 1.59
N ASN A 170 -12.29 19.01 1.88
CA ASN A 170 -12.80 20.39 1.93
C ASN A 170 -12.11 21.23 3.02
N THR A 171 -11.83 20.64 4.18
CA THR A 171 -11.12 21.33 5.28
C THR A 171 -9.69 21.71 4.89
N LEU A 172 -9.01 20.83 4.15
CA LEU A 172 -7.66 21.04 3.63
C LEU A 172 -7.63 21.82 2.30
N ASN A 173 -8.80 22.20 1.77
CA ASN A 173 -8.94 22.84 0.46
C ASN A 173 -8.29 22.04 -0.69
N ILE A 174 -8.41 20.71 -0.64
CA ILE A 174 -7.88 19.77 -1.65
C ILE A 174 -9.02 19.33 -2.57
N LYS A 175 -8.74 19.27 -3.87
CA LYS A 175 -9.67 18.69 -4.84
C LYS A 175 -9.35 17.20 -5.05
N GLU A 176 -10.35 16.34 -4.87
CA GLU A 176 -10.18 14.90 -5.12
C GLU A 176 -9.68 14.65 -6.54
N SER A 177 -8.60 13.86 -6.63
CA SER A 177 -7.95 13.42 -7.87
C SER A 177 -7.87 11.89 -7.88
N PRO A 178 -7.99 11.24 -9.06
CA PRO A 178 -7.89 9.78 -9.15
C PRO A 178 -6.57 9.27 -8.57
N SER A 179 -6.63 8.30 -7.67
CA SER A 179 -5.44 7.65 -7.11
C SER A 179 -5.46 6.13 -7.33
N PRO A 180 -4.86 5.64 -8.44
CA PRO A 180 -4.64 4.21 -8.63
C PRO A 180 -3.73 3.64 -7.54
N ASN A 181 -3.84 2.33 -7.27
CA ASN A 181 -2.99 1.69 -6.27
C ASN A 181 -1.50 1.90 -6.60
N LYS A 182 -0.67 2.08 -5.57
CA LYS A 182 0.78 2.27 -5.68
C LYS A 182 1.46 1.26 -6.63
N ILE A 183 1.12 -0.02 -6.54
CA ILE A 183 1.61 -1.06 -7.47
C ILE A 183 1.19 -0.80 -8.93
N GLN A 184 -0.03 -0.31 -9.17
CA GLN A 184 -0.50 0.02 -10.52
C GLN A 184 0.27 1.23 -11.08
N ARG A 185 0.48 2.27 -10.27
CA ARG A 185 1.28 3.45 -10.64
C ARG A 185 2.71 3.07 -11.00
N MET A 186 3.35 2.24 -10.17
CA MET A 186 4.68 1.68 -10.43
C MET A 186 4.74 0.89 -11.74
N MET A 187 3.78 -0.01 -11.95
CA MET A 187 3.76 -0.84 -13.17
C MET A 187 3.47 -0.02 -14.44
N GLN A 188 2.73 1.08 -14.34
CA GLN A 188 2.47 1.98 -15.46
C GLN A 188 3.71 2.77 -15.85
N SER A 189 4.47 3.29 -14.88
CA SER A 189 5.69 4.05 -15.17
C SER A 189 6.85 3.19 -15.72
N SER A 190 6.82 1.87 -15.50
CA SER A 190 7.76 0.95 -16.14
C SER A 190 7.50 0.73 -17.63
N LYS A 191 6.25 0.89 -18.10
CA LYS A 191 5.85 0.64 -19.50
C LYS A 191 6.20 1.77 -20.46
N GLU A 192 6.49 2.95 -19.95
CA GLU A 192 6.88 4.10 -20.78
C GLU A 192 8.33 3.97 -21.31
N LYS A 193 9.03 2.88 -20.97
CA LYS A 193 10.42 2.59 -21.36
C LYS A 193 10.57 1.53 -22.47
N ASP A 194 9.47 0.96 -22.97
CA ASP A 194 9.45 0.06 -24.15
C ASP A 194 8.89 0.79 -25.39
#